data_AF-A0A9D9MVW2-F1
#
_entry.id   AF-A0A9D9MVW2-F1
#
_cell.length_a   1.000
_cell.length_b   1.000
_cell.length_c   1.000
_cell.angle_alpha   90.00
_cell.angle_beta   90.00
_cell.angle_gamma   90.00
#
_symmetry.space_group_name_H-M   'P 1'
#
loop_
_entity.id
_entity.type
_entity.pdbx_description
1 polymer ?
#
loop_
_entity_poly.entity_id
_entity_poly.type
_entity_poly.pdbx_seq_one_letter_code
_entity_poly.pdbx_strand_id
1 'polypeptide(L)'
;MSGAAKKILIAVAFVVGFVAVRHFMQRQDERTAAGAAQRTVEELQQKGAEKHPGQPLSAAMQQEAVAMAESKLSEESDQGKRLMSAASMFYGFYLVNTRERVQFCREQGVDIAAFVEPFAAAHAAELQKARAALAGQVTEEKLYGMVQSQLRTVVVQDMKDIAAQSQTDAKGACEIIAANGPAVAAEMHIAKTQPAVHRALLGTD
;
A
#
# COMPACT_ATOMS: atom_id res chain seq x y z
N MET A 1 -3.37 -6.93 25.84
CA MET A 1 -3.79 -7.14 24.44
C MET A 1 -3.52 -8.60 24.08
N SER A 2 -4.57 -9.35 23.74
CA SER A 2 -4.48 -10.74 23.25
C SER A 2 -3.61 -10.79 21.98
N GLY A 3 -2.82 -11.86 21.82
CA GLY A 3 -1.86 -12.04 20.72
C GLY A 3 -2.45 -11.98 19.31
N ALA A 4 -3.78 -12.03 19.16
CA ALA A 4 -4.47 -11.89 17.88
C ALA A 4 -4.33 -10.47 17.26
N ALA A 5 -4.37 -9.41 18.10
CA ALA A 5 -4.23 -8.04 17.61
C ALA A 5 -2.81 -7.70 17.11
N LYS A 6 -1.80 -8.48 17.53
CA LYS A 6 -0.38 -8.29 17.13
C LYS A 6 -0.07 -8.77 15.71
N LYS A 7 -0.96 -9.52 15.07
CA LYS A 7 -0.72 -10.15 13.75
C LYS A 7 -1.69 -9.70 12.67
N ILE A 8 -2.33 -8.55 12.84
CA ILE A 8 -3.12 -7.93 11.78
C ILE A 8 -2.12 -7.31 10.79
N LEU A 9 -1.52 -8.17 9.95
CA LEU A 9 -0.67 -7.75 8.85
C LEU A 9 -1.57 -7.11 7.80
N ILE A 10 -1.50 -5.79 7.72
CA ILE A 10 -2.26 -5.02 6.74
C ILE A 10 -1.47 -5.01 5.44
N ALA A 11 -2.07 -5.60 4.41
CA ALA A 11 -1.51 -5.65 3.06
C ALA A 11 -1.09 -4.26 2.59
N VAL A 12 0.01 -4.23 1.84
CA VAL A 12 0.48 -2.97 1.29
C VAL A 12 0.74 -2.98 -0.21
N ALA A 13 0.06 -2.06 -0.89
CA ALA A 13 0.07 -1.88 -2.34
C ALA A 13 1.23 -0.99 -2.86
N PHE A 14 2.44 -1.12 -2.30
CA PHE A 14 3.57 -0.25 -2.65
C PHE A 14 3.91 -0.31 -4.15
N VAL A 15 4.05 -1.52 -4.69
CA VAL A 15 4.49 -1.71 -6.08
C VAL A 15 3.44 -1.25 -7.10
N VAL A 16 2.15 -1.25 -6.72
CA VAL A 16 1.04 -0.83 -7.59
C VAL A 16 1.19 0.64 -8.01
N GLY A 17 1.45 1.53 -7.05
CA GLY A 17 1.66 2.96 -7.32
C GLY A 17 2.88 3.20 -8.22
N PHE A 18 3.98 2.49 -7.96
CA PHE A 18 5.19 2.58 -8.77
C PHE A 18 4.98 2.20 -10.24
N VAL A 19 4.36 1.04 -10.48
CA VAL A 19 4.19 0.52 -11.84
C VAL A 19 3.26 1.41 -12.67
N ALA A 20 2.20 1.93 -12.05
CA ALA A 20 1.28 2.86 -12.69
C ALA A 20 1.97 4.18 -13.09
N VAL A 21 2.68 4.83 -12.16
CA VAL A 21 3.39 6.09 -12.46
C VAL A 21 4.45 5.87 -13.55
N ARG A 22 5.24 4.80 -13.45
CA ARG A 22 6.28 4.50 -14.45
C ARG A 22 5.70 4.34 -15.86
N HIS A 23 4.62 3.57 -16.01
CA HIS A 23 4.03 3.34 -17.33
C HIS A 23 3.32 4.59 -17.85
N PHE A 24 2.65 5.35 -16.99
CA PHE A 24 2.04 6.61 -17.36
C PHE A 24 3.08 7.62 -17.84
N MET A 25 4.20 7.77 -17.14
CA MET A 25 5.27 8.67 -17.56
C MET A 25 5.92 8.26 -18.89
N GLN A 26 5.98 6.95 -19.20
CA GLN A 26 6.60 6.46 -20.42
C GLN A 26 5.70 6.57 -21.66
N ARG A 27 4.39 6.41 -21.50
CA ARG A 27 3.45 6.32 -22.63
C ARG A 27 2.34 7.37 -22.64
N GLN A 28 2.21 8.14 -21.56
CA GLN A 28 1.10 9.07 -21.32
C GLN A 28 -0.29 8.43 -21.52
N ASP A 29 -0.41 7.13 -21.21
CA ASP A 29 -1.63 6.36 -21.37
C ASP A 29 -2.02 5.66 -20.06
N GLU A 30 -3.16 6.07 -19.51
CA GLU A 30 -3.74 5.53 -18.28
C GLU A 30 -4.15 4.08 -18.41
N ARG A 31 -4.62 3.64 -19.59
CA ARG A 31 -5.06 2.25 -19.78
C ARG A 31 -3.88 1.30 -19.69
N THR A 32 -2.76 1.67 -20.30
CA THR A 32 -1.52 0.91 -20.15
C THR A 32 -1.03 0.92 -18.71
N ALA A 33 -1.10 2.06 -18.01
CA ALA A 33 -0.69 2.16 -16.61
C ALA A 33 -1.54 1.25 -15.69
N ALA A 34 -2.87 1.32 -15.82
CA ALA A 34 -3.80 0.47 -15.08
C ALA A 34 -3.58 -1.02 -15.41
N GLY A 35 -3.40 -1.38 -16.69
CA GLY A 35 -3.13 -2.74 -17.10
C GLY A 35 -1.80 -3.29 -16.57
N ALA A 36 -0.78 -2.44 -16.43
CA ALA A 36 0.48 -2.82 -15.81
C ALA A 36 0.34 -3.00 -14.30
N ALA A 37 -0.37 -2.09 -13.61
CA ALA A 37 -0.69 -2.21 -12.20
C ALA A 37 -1.48 -3.49 -11.91
N GLN A 38 -2.44 -3.84 -12.76
CA GLN A 38 -3.22 -5.07 -12.66
C GLN A 38 -2.34 -6.32 -12.72
N ARG A 39 -1.47 -6.41 -13.73
CA ARG A 39 -0.51 -7.52 -13.86
C ARG A 39 0.41 -7.63 -12.64
N THR A 40 0.81 -6.51 -12.05
CA THR A 40 1.62 -6.52 -10.83
C THR A 40 0.85 -7.10 -9.64
N VAL A 41 -0.43 -6.79 -9.48
CA VAL A 41 -1.25 -7.40 -8.42
C VAL A 41 -1.38 -8.92 -8.64
N GLU A 42 -1.66 -9.34 -9.87
CA GLU A 42 -1.77 -10.75 -10.24
C GLU A 42 -0.45 -11.50 -10.00
N GLU A 43 0.68 -10.90 -10.38
CA GLU A 43 2.01 -11.45 -10.14
C GLU A 43 2.32 -11.58 -8.64
N LEU A 44 1.96 -10.58 -7.83
CA LEU A 44 2.12 -10.64 -6.38
C LEU A 44 1.24 -11.73 -5.75
N GLN A 45 0.00 -11.90 -6.24
CA GLN A 45 -0.88 -12.97 -5.79
C GLN A 45 -0.32 -14.35 -6.13
N GLN A 46 0.13 -14.53 -7.38
CA GLN A 46 0.71 -15.78 -7.85
C GLN A 46 1.99 -16.11 -7.05
N LYS A 47 2.96 -15.21 -7.01
CA LYS A 47 4.21 -15.42 -6.27
C LYS A 47 3.97 -15.60 -4.78
N GLY A 48 3.03 -14.86 -4.20
CA GLY A 48 2.63 -14.99 -2.81
C GLY A 48 2.12 -16.41 -2.50
N ALA A 49 1.18 -16.91 -3.32
CA ALA A 49 0.63 -18.25 -3.16
C ALA A 49 1.66 -19.36 -3.40
N GLU A 50 2.53 -19.20 -4.40
CA GLU A 50 3.55 -20.19 -4.77
C GLU A 50 4.70 -20.28 -3.76
N LYS A 51 5.23 -19.13 -3.31
CA LYS A 51 6.44 -19.09 -2.47
C LYS A 51 6.15 -19.16 -0.98
N HIS A 52 4.93 -18.81 -0.56
CA HIS A 52 4.55 -18.76 0.85
C HIS A 52 3.30 -19.63 1.16
N PRO A 53 3.28 -20.92 0.75
CA PRO A 53 2.14 -21.79 0.98
C PRO A 53 1.95 -21.99 2.49
N GLY A 54 0.86 -21.44 3.05
CA GLY A 54 0.55 -21.50 4.48
C GLY A 54 0.51 -20.14 5.18
N GLN A 55 0.86 -19.05 4.49
CA GLN A 55 0.60 -17.69 4.97
C GLN A 55 -0.73 -17.16 4.41
N PRO A 56 -1.40 -16.23 5.11
CA PRO A 56 -2.46 -15.43 4.49
C PRO A 56 -1.94 -14.75 3.23
N LEU A 57 -2.75 -14.73 2.17
CA LEU A 57 -2.29 -14.27 0.85
C LEU A 57 -1.85 -12.79 0.88
N SER A 58 -2.56 -11.95 1.64
CA SER A 58 -2.18 -10.55 1.91
C SER A 58 -0.76 -10.40 2.48
N ALA A 59 -0.42 -11.22 3.49
CA ALA A 59 0.91 -11.22 4.11
C ALA A 59 1.99 -11.70 3.14
N ALA A 60 1.70 -12.74 2.34
CA ALA A 60 2.60 -13.24 1.32
C ALA A 60 2.84 -12.21 0.19
N MET A 61 1.76 -11.57 -0.29
CA MET A 61 1.84 -10.48 -1.26
C MET A 61 2.67 -9.30 -0.73
N GLN A 62 2.53 -8.96 0.55
CA GLN A 62 3.31 -7.91 1.19
C GLN A 62 4.81 -8.25 1.18
N GLN A 63 5.20 -9.49 1.51
CA GLN A 63 6.61 -9.91 1.48
C GLN A 63 7.20 -9.80 0.08
N GLU A 64 6.48 -10.26 -0.95
CA GLU A 64 6.94 -10.13 -2.34
C GLU A 64 6.99 -8.66 -2.80
N ALA A 65 6.06 -7.83 -2.35
CA ALA A 65 6.06 -6.39 -2.65
C ALA A 65 7.24 -5.67 -1.99
N VAL A 66 7.61 -6.03 -0.76
CA VAL A 66 8.82 -5.53 -0.07
C VAL A 66 10.07 -5.92 -0.84
N ALA A 67 10.26 -7.21 -1.12
CA ALA A 67 11.43 -7.68 -1.84
C ALA A 67 11.56 -7.01 -3.23
N MET A 68 10.44 -6.82 -3.93
CA MET A 68 10.44 -6.14 -5.21
C MET A 68 10.78 -4.64 -5.10
N ALA A 69 10.27 -3.94 -4.08
CA ALA A 69 10.61 -2.55 -3.84
C ALA A 69 12.10 -2.39 -3.51
N GLU A 70 12.66 -3.26 -2.67
CA GLU A 70 14.07 -3.27 -2.28
C GLU A 70 15.00 -3.51 -3.46
N SER A 71 14.76 -4.56 -4.26
CA SER A 71 15.51 -4.82 -5.50
C SER A 71 15.42 -3.61 -6.43
N LYS A 72 14.21 -3.07 -6.63
CA LYS A 72 14.03 -1.95 -7.56
C LYS A 72 14.78 -0.68 -7.15
N LEU A 73 14.78 -0.35 -5.86
CA LEU A 73 15.44 0.86 -5.36
C LEU A 73 16.96 0.70 -5.29
N SER A 74 17.46 -0.50 -4.99
CA SER A 74 18.90 -0.80 -4.94
C SER A 74 19.56 -0.82 -6.32
N GLU A 75 18.83 -1.27 -7.35
CA GLU A 75 19.31 -1.32 -8.73
C GLU A 75 19.30 0.05 -9.45
N GLU A 76 18.52 1.02 -8.97
CA GLU A 76 18.43 2.35 -9.59
C GLU A 76 19.58 3.23 -9.10
N SER A 77 20.56 3.52 -9.96
CA SER A 77 21.73 4.32 -9.62
C SER A 77 21.48 5.83 -9.65
N ASP A 78 20.49 6.29 -10.42
CA ASP A 78 20.12 7.69 -10.51
C ASP A 78 19.30 8.11 -9.29
N GLN A 79 19.82 9.07 -8.50
CA GLN A 79 19.16 9.51 -7.26
C GLN A 79 17.77 10.11 -7.52
N GLY A 80 17.59 10.84 -8.62
CA GLY A 80 16.29 11.43 -8.97
C GLY A 80 15.26 10.37 -9.31
N LYS A 81 15.62 9.38 -10.14
CA LYS A 81 14.75 8.25 -10.47
C LYS A 81 14.47 7.37 -9.26
N ARG A 82 15.45 7.17 -8.38
CA ARG A 82 15.27 6.43 -7.13
C ARG A 82 14.25 7.13 -6.22
N LEU A 83 14.39 8.45 -6.04
CA LEU A 83 13.43 9.27 -5.28
C LEU A 83 12.02 9.21 -5.87
N MET A 84 11.88 9.37 -7.19
CA MET A 84 10.59 9.27 -7.86
C MET A 84 9.95 7.87 -7.73
N SER A 85 10.78 6.83 -7.79
CA SER A 85 10.32 5.46 -7.58
C SER A 85 9.80 5.27 -6.16
N ALA A 86 10.55 5.72 -5.15
CA ALA A 86 10.15 5.68 -3.75
C ALA A 86 8.88 6.50 -3.48
N ALA A 87 8.76 7.69 -4.07
CA ALA A 87 7.57 8.52 -3.98
C ALA A 87 6.32 7.82 -4.55
N SER A 88 6.46 7.18 -5.72
CA SER A 88 5.37 6.44 -6.35
C SER A 88 4.97 5.21 -5.54
N MET A 89 5.94 4.51 -4.94
CA MET A 89 5.69 3.39 -4.03
C MET A 89 4.96 3.84 -2.77
N PHE A 90 5.41 4.94 -2.16
CA PHE A 90 4.77 5.54 -1.00
C PHE A 90 3.31 5.90 -1.31
N TYR A 91 3.02 6.49 -2.46
CA TYR A 91 1.65 6.81 -2.83
C TYR A 91 0.73 5.59 -2.93
N GLY A 92 1.20 4.46 -3.46
CA GLY A 92 0.42 3.22 -3.47
C GLY A 92 0.01 2.78 -2.06
N PHE A 93 0.94 2.87 -1.11
CA PHE A 93 0.68 2.61 0.32
C PHE A 93 -0.18 3.65 1.01
N TYR A 94 0.01 4.92 0.69
CA TYR A 94 -0.76 6.00 1.29
C TYR A 94 -2.23 5.95 0.83
N LEU A 95 -2.46 5.78 -0.47
CA LEU A 95 -3.79 5.76 -1.08
C LEU A 95 -4.59 4.51 -0.68
N VAL A 96 -3.94 3.34 -0.58
CA VAL A 96 -4.66 2.12 -0.15
C VAL A 96 -5.22 2.26 1.27
N ASN A 97 -4.53 3.00 2.14
CA ASN A 97 -4.90 3.12 3.56
C ASN A 97 -5.75 4.37 3.88
N THR A 98 -5.58 5.45 3.14
CA THR A 98 -6.30 6.71 3.41
C THR A 98 -7.51 6.94 2.49
N ARG A 99 -7.59 6.24 1.35
CA ARG A 99 -8.73 6.34 0.43
C ARG A 99 -9.46 5.01 0.28
N GLU A 100 -8.79 4.00 -0.28
CA GLU A 100 -9.48 2.79 -0.71
C GLU A 100 -10.06 1.99 0.46
N ARG A 101 -9.28 1.81 1.54
CA ARG A 101 -9.74 1.15 2.77
C ARG A 101 -10.88 1.90 3.45
N VAL A 102 -10.86 3.23 3.43
CA VAL A 102 -11.95 4.07 3.95
C VAL A 102 -13.21 3.87 3.13
N GLN A 103 -13.08 3.83 1.80
CA GLN A 103 -14.20 3.59 0.91
C GLN A 103 -14.79 2.19 1.18
N PHE A 104 -13.96 1.15 1.22
CA PHE A 104 -14.38 -0.21 1.53
C PHE A 104 -15.11 -0.31 2.88
N CYS A 105 -14.53 0.22 3.96
CA CYS A 105 -15.13 0.08 5.29
C CYS A 105 -16.41 0.90 5.44
N ARG A 106 -16.51 2.05 4.78
CA ARG A 106 -17.76 2.82 4.72
C ARG A 106 -18.87 2.07 3.97
N GLU A 107 -18.54 1.33 2.91
CA GLU A 107 -19.50 0.44 2.23
C GLU A 107 -19.99 -0.69 3.16
N GLN A 108 -19.22 -1.05 4.19
CA GLN A 108 -19.64 -1.98 5.26
C GLN A 108 -20.38 -1.28 6.42
N GLY A 109 -20.58 0.05 6.35
CA GLY A 109 -21.20 0.84 7.42
C GLY A 109 -20.28 1.12 8.61
N VAL A 110 -18.95 1.06 8.44
CA VAL A 110 -17.95 1.28 9.50
C VAL A 110 -17.09 2.49 9.17
N ASP A 111 -16.97 3.41 10.14
CA ASP A 111 -16.02 4.52 10.09
C ASP A 111 -14.68 4.10 10.71
N ILE A 112 -13.59 4.34 9.99
CA ILE A 112 -12.22 4.03 10.41
C ILE A 112 -11.37 5.31 10.59
N ALA A 113 -11.98 6.47 10.82
CA ALA A 113 -11.28 7.73 11.09
C ALA A 113 -10.21 7.60 12.19
N ALA A 114 -10.52 6.85 13.25
CA ALA A 114 -9.58 6.55 14.35
C ALA A 114 -8.30 5.81 13.90
N PHE A 115 -8.29 5.19 12.72
CA PHE A 115 -7.11 4.66 12.06
C PHE A 115 -6.48 5.66 11.07
N VAL A 116 -7.31 6.28 10.23
CA VAL A 116 -6.79 7.12 9.13
C VAL A 116 -6.16 8.41 9.60
N GLU A 117 -6.71 9.07 10.62
CA GLU A 117 -6.14 10.30 11.16
C GLU A 117 -4.72 10.09 11.70
N PRO A 118 -4.46 9.13 12.63
CA PRO A 118 -3.10 8.88 13.09
C PRO A 118 -2.19 8.33 11.98
N PHE A 119 -2.71 7.53 11.04
CA PHE A 119 -1.93 7.07 9.90
C PHE A 119 -1.46 8.24 9.02
N ALA A 120 -2.35 9.16 8.67
CA ALA A 120 -2.03 10.32 7.84
C ALA A 120 -1.07 11.28 8.57
N ALA A 121 -1.30 11.51 9.86
CA ALA A 121 -0.40 12.32 10.69
C ALA A 121 1.02 11.72 10.77
N ALA A 122 1.13 10.41 10.94
CA ALA A 122 2.41 9.72 11.02
C ALA A 122 3.22 9.77 9.70
N HIS A 123 2.55 9.91 8.55
CA HIS A 123 3.19 9.92 7.24
C HIS A 123 3.21 11.30 6.56
N ALA A 124 2.99 12.39 7.31
CA ALA A 124 2.89 13.73 6.75
C ALA A 124 4.20 14.18 6.07
N ALA A 125 5.35 13.83 6.63
CA ALA A 125 6.67 14.17 6.07
C ALA A 125 6.93 13.42 4.76
N GLU A 126 6.68 12.11 4.73
CA GLU A 126 6.78 11.29 3.53
C GLU A 126 5.82 11.77 2.44
N LEU A 127 4.58 12.11 2.79
CA LEU A 127 3.62 12.66 1.84
C LEU A 127 4.10 13.97 1.23
N GLN A 128 4.66 14.88 2.04
CA GLN A 128 5.23 16.13 1.54
C GLN A 128 6.37 15.86 0.55
N LYS A 129 7.27 14.92 0.88
CA LYS A 129 8.40 14.55 0.00
C LYS A 129 7.93 13.89 -1.29
N ALA A 130 6.97 12.97 -1.20
CA ALA A 130 6.40 12.29 -2.37
C ALA A 130 5.68 13.28 -3.30
N ARG A 131 4.92 14.24 -2.73
CA ARG A 131 4.29 15.33 -3.49
C ARG A 131 5.31 16.17 -4.25
N ALA A 132 6.40 16.55 -3.59
CA ALA A 132 7.46 17.33 -4.22
C ALA A 132 8.16 16.55 -5.34
N ALA A 133 8.42 15.25 -5.14
CA ALA A 133 9.09 14.40 -6.13
C ALA A 133 8.26 14.16 -7.40
N LEU A 134 6.92 14.12 -7.29
CA LEU A 134 6.01 13.92 -8.43
C LEU A 134 5.38 15.22 -8.94
N ALA A 135 5.80 16.38 -8.43
CA ALA A 135 5.25 17.67 -8.79
C ALA A 135 5.36 17.91 -10.30
N GLY A 136 4.25 18.31 -10.93
CA GLY A 136 4.17 18.57 -12.37
C GLY A 136 4.17 17.31 -13.26
N GLN A 137 4.25 16.10 -12.69
CA GLN A 137 4.27 14.85 -13.46
C GLN A 137 2.93 14.10 -13.36
N VAL A 138 2.45 13.89 -12.14
CA VAL A 138 1.18 13.19 -11.87
C VAL A 138 0.55 13.74 -10.59
N THR A 139 -0.75 14.02 -10.62
CA THR A 139 -1.47 14.43 -9.42
C THR A 139 -1.90 13.22 -8.60
N GLU A 140 -2.10 13.40 -7.30
CA GLU A 140 -2.62 12.35 -6.41
C GLU A 140 -3.95 11.77 -6.92
N GLU A 141 -4.85 12.64 -7.41
CA GLU A 141 -6.14 12.22 -7.97
C GLU A 141 -5.97 11.39 -9.24
N LYS A 142 -5.05 11.82 -10.13
CA LYS A 142 -4.76 11.09 -11.36
C LYS A 142 -4.18 9.72 -11.06
N LEU A 143 -3.25 9.66 -10.11
CA LEU A 143 -2.66 8.40 -9.66
C LEU A 143 -3.74 7.47 -9.11
N TYR A 144 -4.59 7.96 -8.20
CA TYR A 144 -5.69 7.17 -7.65
C TYR A 144 -6.62 6.62 -8.74
N GLY A 145 -7.03 7.46 -9.70
CA GLY A 145 -7.87 7.02 -10.83
C GLY A 145 -7.25 5.91 -11.68
N MET A 146 -5.92 5.88 -11.82
CA MET A 146 -5.21 4.82 -12.54
C MET A 146 -5.15 3.48 -11.78
N VAL A 147 -5.14 3.51 -10.44
CA VAL A 147 -4.87 2.32 -9.61
C VAL A 147 -6.03 1.88 -8.72
N GLN A 148 -7.14 2.62 -8.68
CA GLN A 148 -8.24 2.39 -7.75
C GLN A 148 -8.71 0.92 -7.76
N SER A 149 -8.93 0.33 -8.94
CA SER A 149 -9.39 -1.06 -9.03
C SER A 149 -8.37 -2.05 -8.47
N GLN A 150 -7.07 -1.81 -8.66
CA GLN A 150 -6.01 -2.63 -8.10
C GLN A 150 -5.91 -2.47 -6.58
N LEU A 151 -6.02 -1.23 -6.07
CA LEU A 151 -6.07 -0.98 -4.64
C LEU A 151 -7.28 -1.68 -4.00
N ARG A 152 -8.43 -1.65 -4.68
CA ARG A 152 -9.64 -2.37 -4.24
C ARG A 152 -9.38 -3.86 -4.13
N THR A 153 -8.74 -4.49 -5.11
CA THR A 153 -8.36 -5.91 -5.04
C THR A 153 -7.48 -6.21 -3.83
N VAL A 154 -6.48 -5.36 -3.56
CA VAL A 154 -5.61 -5.51 -2.38
C VAL A 154 -6.41 -5.38 -1.08
N VAL A 155 -7.26 -4.36 -0.95
CA VAL A 155 -8.09 -4.15 0.25
C VAL A 155 -9.06 -5.31 0.46
N VAL A 156 -9.72 -5.79 -0.58
CA VAL A 156 -10.65 -6.93 -0.48
C VAL A 156 -9.94 -8.18 0.02
N GLN A 157 -8.76 -8.49 -0.53
CA GLN A 157 -7.98 -9.64 -0.09
C GLN A 157 -7.51 -9.49 1.35
N ASP A 158 -7.04 -8.31 1.73
CA ASP A 158 -6.62 -7.98 3.09
C ASP A 158 -7.76 -8.14 4.11
N MET A 159 -8.92 -7.55 3.80
CA MET A 159 -10.12 -7.66 4.65
C MET A 159 -10.59 -9.11 4.79
N LYS A 160 -10.51 -9.89 3.70
CA LYS A 160 -10.82 -11.33 3.73
C LYS A 160 -9.90 -12.09 4.67
N ASP A 161 -8.60 -11.80 4.65
CA ASP A 161 -7.63 -12.48 5.51
C ASP A 161 -7.75 -12.05 6.98
N ILE A 162 -8.06 -10.77 7.25
CA ILE A 162 -8.36 -10.28 8.62
C ILE A 162 -9.63 -10.94 9.16
N ALA A 163 -10.68 -10.98 8.33
CA ALA A 163 -11.96 -11.59 8.65
C ALA A 163 -11.80 -13.08 8.99
N ALA A 164 -11.07 -13.82 8.15
CA ALA A 164 -10.79 -15.24 8.38
C ALA A 164 -10.00 -15.49 9.67
N GLN A 165 -8.95 -14.71 9.93
CA GLN A 165 -8.13 -14.84 11.15
C GLN A 165 -8.90 -14.50 12.43
N SER A 166 -9.85 -13.57 12.32
CA SER A 166 -10.63 -13.09 13.46
C SER A 166 -12.01 -13.75 13.57
N GLN A 167 -12.28 -14.77 12.73
CA GLN A 167 -13.56 -15.48 12.67
C GLN A 167 -14.76 -14.54 12.55
N THR A 168 -14.63 -13.53 11.69
CA THR A 168 -15.64 -12.50 11.46
C THR A 168 -15.88 -12.31 9.95
N ASP A 169 -16.71 -11.33 9.58
CA ASP A 169 -16.98 -10.96 8.20
C ASP A 169 -16.21 -9.68 7.80
N ALA A 170 -16.50 -9.16 6.60
CA ALA A 170 -15.87 -7.92 6.12
C ALA A 170 -16.16 -6.71 7.02
N LYS A 171 -17.36 -6.65 7.61
CA LYS A 171 -17.73 -5.58 8.52
C LYS A 171 -16.93 -5.69 9.82
N GLY A 172 -16.85 -6.88 10.41
CA GLY A 172 -16.07 -7.09 11.62
C GLY A 172 -14.57 -6.86 11.43
N ALA A 173 -14.01 -7.16 10.26
CA ALA A 173 -12.63 -6.78 9.92
C ALA A 173 -12.42 -5.26 9.97
N CYS A 174 -13.36 -4.48 9.45
CA CYS A 174 -13.35 -3.02 9.56
C CYS A 174 -13.56 -2.54 11.00
N GLU A 175 -14.45 -3.16 11.78
CA GLU A 175 -14.68 -2.82 13.19
C GLU A 175 -13.42 -3.07 14.04
N ILE A 176 -12.65 -4.13 13.75
CA ILE A 176 -11.35 -4.39 14.38
C ILE A 176 -10.37 -3.24 14.11
N ILE A 177 -10.30 -2.75 12.87
CA ILE A 177 -9.45 -1.60 12.52
C ILE A 177 -9.92 -0.35 13.25
N ALA A 178 -11.23 -0.05 13.23
CA ALA A 178 -11.79 1.10 13.92
C ALA A 178 -11.48 1.08 15.43
N ALA A 179 -11.63 -0.08 16.08
CA ALA A 179 -11.39 -0.24 17.51
C ALA A 179 -9.91 -0.14 17.91
N ASN A 180 -8.98 -0.41 16.98
CA ASN A 180 -7.54 -0.46 17.27
C ASN A 180 -6.73 0.58 16.47
N GLY A 181 -7.39 1.60 15.91
CA GLY A 181 -6.84 2.48 14.88
C GLY A 181 -5.45 3.06 15.17
N PRO A 182 -5.19 3.66 16.34
CA PRO A 182 -3.87 4.20 16.67
C PRO A 182 -2.76 3.14 16.73
N ALA A 183 -3.05 1.96 17.30
CA ALA A 183 -2.08 0.87 17.38
C ALA A 183 -1.77 0.30 16.00
N VAL A 184 -2.81 0.13 15.18
CA VAL A 184 -2.70 -0.31 13.80
C VAL A 184 -1.87 0.69 12.98
N ALA A 185 -2.17 1.99 13.07
CA ALA A 185 -1.41 3.04 12.39
C ALA A 185 0.07 3.06 12.76
N ALA A 186 0.39 2.84 14.05
CA ALA A 186 1.78 2.79 14.53
C ALA A 186 2.57 1.59 14.01
N GLU A 187 1.92 0.44 13.81
CA GLU A 187 2.57 -0.74 13.23
C GLU A 187 2.73 -0.64 11.71
N MET A 188 1.89 0.15 11.06
CA MET A 188 1.94 0.35 9.62
C MET A 188 2.97 1.38 9.14
N HIS A 189 3.68 2.06 10.04
CA HIS A 189 4.62 3.11 9.64
C HIS A 189 5.58 2.63 8.54
N ILE A 190 5.75 3.41 7.47
CA ILE A 190 6.53 2.98 6.30
C ILE A 190 8.00 2.64 6.64
N ALA A 191 8.60 3.36 7.59
CA ALA A 191 9.93 3.00 8.12
C ALA A 191 10.03 1.56 8.68
N LYS A 192 8.93 1.00 9.20
CA LYS A 192 8.86 -0.39 9.69
C LYS A 192 8.52 -1.37 8.57
N THR A 193 7.55 -1.02 7.72
CA THR A 193 6.97 -1.94 6.73
C THR A 193 7.71 -1.95 5.39
N GLN A 194 8.38 -0.85 5.04
CA GLN A 194 9.25 -0.69 3.87
C GLN A 194 10.44 0.24 4.15
N PRO A 195 11.44 -0.24 4.89
CA PRO A 195 12.60 0.57 5.24
C PRO A 195 13.30 1.16 4.00
N ALA A 196 13.43 0.40 2.91
CA ALA A 196 14.07 0.89 1.68
C ALA A 196 13.32 2.05 1.02
N VAL A 197 11.99 2.01 0.98
CA VAL A 197 11.16 3.11 0.44
C VAL A 197 11.30 4.34 1.32
N HIS A 198 11.22 4.17 2.64
CA HIS A 198 11.36 5.27 3.60
C HIS A 198 12.73 5.96 3.46
N ARG A 199 13.82 5.18 3.46
CA ARG A 199 15.19 5.69 3.28
C ARG A 199 15.36 6.43 1.94
N ALA A 200 14.90 5.83 0.85
CA ALA A 200 14.99 6.45 -0.48
C ALA A 200 14.16 7.73 -0.61
N LEU A 201 13.07 7.87 0.16
CA LEU A 201 12.19 9.03 0.11
C LEU A 201 12.66 10.18 1.00
N LEU A 202 13.14 9.87 2.22
CA LEU A 202 13.57 10.89 3.19
C LEU A 202 15.07 11.18 3.16
N GLY A 203 15.87 10.34 2.52
CA GLY A 203 17.33 10.46 2.51
C GLY A 203 17.96 10.12 3.86
N THR A 204 17.36 9.21 4.62
CA THR A 204 17.88 8.71 5.89
C THR A 204 18.61 7.39 5.65
N ASP A 205 19.83 7.26 6.17
CA ASP A 205 20.61 6.01 6.21
C ASP A 205 20.39 5.28 7.54
#